data_AF-A0AA96ZHQ7-F1
#
_entry.id   AF-A0AA96ZHQ7-F1
#
_cell.length_a   1.000
_cell.length_b   1.000
_cell.length_c   1.000
_cell.angle_alpha   90.00
_cell.angle_beta   90.00
_cell.angle_gamma   90.00
#
_symmetry.space_group_name_H-M   'P 1'
#
loop_
_entity.id
_entity.type
_entity.pdbx_description
1 polymer ?
#
loop_
_entity_poly.entity_id
_entity_poly.type
_entity_poly.pdbx_seq_one_letter_code
_entity_poly.pdbx_strand_id
1 'polypeptide(L)'
;MTAPQTPSDPDEWSLDGLVRVSSAPIPPAEPYKPTERGELVTDARTKRVGVFMDFFAGAVHLRPLRGGPEWRVPPEWITKGPTELEARLRERNRDSNLTDSRLPHRDVS
;
A
#
# COMPACT_ATOMS: atom_id res chain seq x y z
N MET A 1 5.57 -54.17 36.56
CA MET A 1 4.41 -53.29 36.68
C MET A 1 4.91 -51.87 36.44
N THR A 2 4.73 -51.35 35.23
CA THR A 2 5.20 -50.00 34.82
C THR A 2 3.95 -49.15 34.63
N ALA A 3 3.86 -48.04 35.37
CA ALA A 3 2.82 -47.03 35.17
C ALA A 3 3.05 -46.32 33.82
N PRO A 4 2.00 -45.87 33.11
CA PRO A 4 2.18 -45.02 31.95
C PRO A 4 2.75 -43.67 32.41
N GLN A 5 3.89 -43.25 31.85
CA GLN A 5 4.34 -41.88 31.99
C GLN A 5 3.38 -40.97 31.22
N THR A 6 2.75 -40.06 31.94
CA THR A 6 2.11 -38.87 31.40
C THR A 6 3.20 -37.96 30.80
N PRO A 7 3.15 -37.58 29.51
CA PRO A 7 3.97 -36.47 29.05
C PRO A 7 3.45 -35.19 29.71
N SER A 8 4.22 -34.66 30.65
CA SER A 8 4.02 -33.35 31.26
C SER A 8 4.65 -32.31 30.33
N ASP A 9 3.96 -31.98 29.25
CA ASP A 9 4.30 -30.82 28.42
C ASP A 9 3.08 -29.90 28.35
N PRO A 10 2.97 -28.91 29.27
CA PRO A 10 1.94 -27.89 29.21
C PRO A 10 2.33 -26.67 28.36
N ASP A 11 3.32 -26.80 27.46
CA ASP A 11 3.74 -25.69 26.56
C ASP A 11 3.17 -25.82 25.13
N GLU A 12 2.23 -26.75 24.95
CA GLU A 12 1.30 -26.67 23.84
C GLU A 12 0.32 -25.53 24.19
N TRP A 13 0.20 -24.52 23.32
CA TRP A 13 -0.70 -23.35 23.36
C TRP A 13 -0.09 -22.01 23.83
N SER A 14 1.17 -21.70 23.49
CA SER A 14 1.58 -20.29 23.35
C SER A 14 0.96 -19.68 22.10
N LEU A 15 -0.28 -19.20 22.27
CA LEU A 15 -0.95 -18.22 21.41
C LEU A 15 -0.40 -16.80 21.72
N ASP A 16 0.93 -16.64 21.75
CA ASP A 16 1.56 -15.34 21.89
C ASP A 16 1.44 -14.58 20.55
N GLY A 17 0.27 -13.98 20.38
CA GLY A 17 0.25 -12.56 20.07
C GLY A 17 0.57 -12.17 18.64
N LEU A 18 0.18 -12.96 17.64
CA LEU A 18 -0.13 -12.44 16.30
C LEU A 18 -1.40 -11.57 16.34
N VAL A 19 -1.46 -10.61 17.28
CA VAL A 19 -2.27 -9.41 17.11
C VAL A 19 -1.63 -8.70 15.93
N ARG A 20 -2.17 -8.92 14.73
CA ARG A 20 -1.93 -8.04 13.60
C ARG A 20 -2.53 -6.70 14.01
N VAL A 21 -1.80 -5.90 14.79
CA VAL A 21 -2.13 -4.51 15.06
C VAL A 21 -2.16 -3.89 13.68
N SER A 22 -3.37 -3.79 13.15
CA SER A 22 -3.66 -3.10 11.91
C SER A 22 -3.51 -1.64 12.30
N SER A 23 -2.27 -1.18 12.41
CA SER A 23 -2.02 0.22 12.62
C SER A 23 -2.60 0.90 11.39
N ALA A 24 -3.62 1.72 11.60
CA ALA A 24 -4.04 2.66 10.59
C ALA A 24 -2.77 3.39 10.09
N PRO A 25 -2.66 3.67 8.79
CA PRO A 25 -1.55 4.45 8.32
C PRO A 25 -1.51 5.77 9.11
N ILE A 26 -0.31 6.28 9.36
CA ILE A 26 -0.09 7.58 10.01
C ILE A 26 0.27 8.56 8.88
N PRO A 27 -0.27 9.80 8.89
CA PRO A 27 0.18 10.83 7.96
C PRO A 27 1.69 11.06 8.07
N PRO A 28 2.37 11.49 6.98
CA PRO A 28 3.75 11.95 7.06
C PRO A 28 3.90 13.08 8.08
N ALA A 29 5.00 13.09 8.83
CA ALA A 29 5.32 14.15 9.80
C ALA A 29 5.41 15.53 9.12
N GLU A 30 5.92 15.55 7.89
CA GLU A 30 5.99 16.75 7.04
C GLU A 30 5.31 16.48 5.71
N PRO A 31 4.01 16.85 5.59
CA PRO A 31 3.29 16.72 4.33
C PRO A 31 3.91 17.61 3.25
N TYR A 32 4.08 17.04 2.06
CA TYR A 32 4.56 17.79 0.90
C TYR A 32 3.43 18.67 0.35
N LYS A 33 3.76 19.91 0.01
CA LYS A 33 2.83 20.90 -0.55
C LYS A 33 3.19 21.15 -2.01
N PRO A 34 2.51 20.51 -2.98
CA PRO A 34 2.74 20.80 -4.39
C PRO A 34 2.31 22.23 -4.71
N THR A 35 3.03 22.86 -5.62
CA THR A 35 2.86 24.28 -5.99
C THR A 35 2.41 24.45 -7.43
N GLU A 36 2.71 23.48 -8.30
CA GLU A 36 2.51 23.57 -9.74
C GLU A 36 1.69 22.40 -10.27
N ARG A 37 0.61 22.71 -10.99
CA ARG A 37 -0.18 21.70 -11.71
C ARG A 37 0.75 20.90 -12.64
N GLY A 38 0.68 19.58 -12.54
CA GLY A 38 1.56 18.67 -13.28
C GLY A 38 2.60 17.97 -12.40
N GLU A 39 2.86 18.47 -11.18
CA GLU A 39 3.76 17.81 -10.24
C GLU A 39 3.30 16.38 -9.91
N LEU A 40 4.25 15.45 -9.85
CA LEU A 40 3.98 14.10 -9.35
C LEU A 40 4.00 14.10 -7.83
N VAL A 41 2.97 13.52 -7.24
CA VAL A 41 2.85 13.34 -5.79
C VAL A 41 2.35 11.94 -5.44
N THR A 42 2.56 11.52 -4.19
CA THR A 42 2.07 10.24 -3.69
C THR A 42 1.03 10.47 -2.61
N ASP A 43 -0.12 9.81 -2.74
CA ASP A 43 -1.10 9.63 -1.67
C ASP A 43 -0.56 8.58 -0.69
N ALA A 44 -0.07 9.00 0.47
CA ALA A 44 0.53 8.10 1.46
C ALA A 44 -0.48 7.11 2.08
N ARG A 45 -1.79 7.39 1.98
CA ARG A 45 -2.88 6.56 2.52
C ARG A 45 -3.11 5.33 1.65
N THR A 46 -3.04 5.49 0.33
CA THR A 46 -3.27 4.41 -0.65
C THR A 46 -2.01 3.95 -1.39
N LYS A 47 -0.88 4.65 -1.17
CA LYS A 47 0.38 4.50 -1.92
C LYS A 47 0.20 4.71 -3.44
N ARG A 48 -0.85 5.41 -3.86
CA ARG A 48 -1.09 5.74 -5.28
C ARG A 48 -0.29 6.99 -5.65
N VAL A 49 0.37 6.95 -6.81
CA VAL A 49 1.04 8.11 -7.41
C VAL A 49 0.03 8.78 -8.35
N GLY A 50 -0.03 10.11 -8.31
CA GLY A 50 -0.90 10.90 -9.17
C GLY A 50 -0.24 12.21 -9.58
N VAL A 51 -0.80 12.81 -10.63
CA VAL A 51 -0.43 14.15 -11.09
C VAL A 51 -1.30 15.17 -10.36
N PHE A 52 -0.66 16.12 -9.69
CA PHE A 52 -1.33 17.23 -9.00
C PHE A 52 -2.08 18.10 -10.00
N MET A 53 -3.39 18.24 -9.83
CA MET A 53 -4.24 19.09 -10.67
C MET A 53 -4.50 20.44 -10.01
N ASP A 54 -4.97 20.42 -8.77
CA ASP A 54 -5.28 21.64 -8.01
C ASP A 54 -5.56 21.35 -6.53
N PHE A 55 -5.64 22.42 -5.74
CA PHE A 55 -6.21 22.40 -4.41
C PHE A 55 -7.65 22.92 -4.45
N PHE A 56 -8.64 22.06 -4.21
CA PHE A 56 -10.05 22.44 -4.27
C PHE A 56 -10.88 21.84 -3.13
N ALA A 57 -11.72 22.68 -2.52
CA ALA A 57 -12.60 22.32 -1.41
C ALA A 57 -11.86 21.59 -0.27
N GLY A 58 -10.69 22.13 0.14
CA GLY A 58 -9.89 21.60 1.24
C GLY A 58 -9.13 20.31 0.94
N ALA A 59 -9.06 19.88 -0.32
CA ALA A 59 -8.38 18.65 -0.72
C ALA A 59 -7.50 18.86 -1.95
N VAL A 60 -6.46 18.05 -2.03
CA VAL A 60 -5.60 17.93 -3.20
C VAL A 60 -6.29 17.01 -4.21
N HIS A 61 -6.53 17.51 -5.42
CA HIS A 61 -7.08 16.72 -6.53
C HIS A 61 -5.95 16.13 -7.37
N LEU A 62 -5.98 14.82 -7.54
CA LEU A 62 -4.99 14.05 -8.29
C LEU A 62 -5.66 13.33 -9.45
N ARG A 63 -4.98 13.28 -10.59
CA ARG A 63 -5.34 12.40 -11.69
C ARG A 63 -4.34 11.24 -11.85
N PRO A 64 -4.76 10.09 -12.40
CA PRO A 64 -3.84 9.01 -12.72
C PRO A 64 -2.88 9.41 -13.85
N LEU A 65 -1.70 8.79 -13.91
CA LEU A 65 -0.71 9.09 -14.95
C LEU A 65 -1.18 8.63 -16.34
N ARG A 66 -1.88 7.49 -16.41
CA ARG A 66 -2.42 6.91 -17.66
C ARG A 66 -3.87 7.29 -17.95
N GLY A 67 -4.43 8.26 -17.23
CA GLY A 67 -5.85 8.60 -17.28
C GLY A 67 -6.73 7.66 -16.46
N GLY A 68 -8.04 7.93 -16.43
CA GLY A 68 -8.99 7.27 -15.53
C GLY A 68 -9.51 8.22 -14.44
N PRO A 69 -10.22 7.70 -13.42
CA PRO A 69 -10.90 8.54 -12.44
C PRO A 69 -9.92 9.30 -11.56
N GLU A 70 -10.11 10.61 -11.49
CA GLU A 70 -9.44 11.48 -10.54
C GLU A 70 -9.88 11.16 -9.10
N TRP A 71 -9.03 11.51 -8.13
CA TRP A 71 -9.35 11.30 -6.72
C TRP A 71 -8.85 12.46 -5.86
N ARG A 72 -9.51 12.60 -4.70
CA ARG A 72 -9.22 13.63 -3.71
C ARG A 72 -8.40 13.05 -2.57
N VAL A 73 -7.38 13.77 -2.15
CA VAL A 73 -6.49 13.40 -1.05
C VAL A 73 -6.45 14.55 -0.04
N PRO A 74 -6.63 14.28 1.26
CA PRO A 74 -6.43 15.32 2.25
C PRO A 74 -4.97 15.78 2.24
N PRO A 75 -4.68 17.09 2.38
CA PRO A 75 -3.34 17.64 2.14
C PRO A 75 -2.26 17.04 3.05
N GLU A 76 -2.63 16.65 4.27
CA GLU A 76 -1.74 16.03 5.25
C GLU A 76 -1.23 14.65 4.82
N TRP A 77 -1.85 14.04 3.79
CA TRP A 77 -1.46 12.73 3.26
C TRP A 77 -0.57 12.79 2.02
N ILE A 78 -0.22 13.99 1.57
CA ILE A 78 0.62 14.16 0.39
C ILE A 78 2.09 14.03 0.75
N THR A 79 2.80 13.18 0.00
CA THR A 79 4.27 13.16 0.01
C THR A 79 4.80 13.48 -1.38
N LYS A 80 6.05 13.92 -1.44
CA LYS A 80 6.74 14.18 -2.71
C LYS A 80 6.65 12.93 -3.60
N GLY A 81 6.33 13.14 -4.88
CA GLY A 81 6.23 12.06 -5.84
C GLY A 81 7.59 11.54 -6.27
N PRO A 82 7.64 10.32 -6.83
CA PRO A 82 8.83 9.79 -7.45
C PRO A 82 9.14 10.53 -8.76
N THR A 83 10.31 10.26 -9.34
CA THR A 83 10.61 10.70 -10.71
C THR A 83 9.60 10.11 -11.71
N GLU A 84 9.46 10.71 -12.89
CA GLU A 84 8.48 10.24 -13.89
C GLU A 84 8.74 8.78 -14.33
N LEU A 85 10.01 8.39 -14.48
CA LEU A 85 10.40 7.02 -14.81
C LEU A 85 9.97 6.02 -13.71
N GLU A 86 10.25 6.35 -12.45
CA GLU A 86 9.84 5.53 -11.30
C GLU A 86 8.31 5.46 -11.16
N ALA A 87 7.62 6.56 -11.44
CA ALA A 87 6.15 6.60 -11.42
C ALA A 87 5.55 5.62 -12.43
N ARG A 88 6.05 5.64 -13.68
CA ARG A 88 5.64 4.71 -14.74
C ARG A 88 5.93 3.26 -14.37
N LEU A 89 7.08 2.98 -13.75
CA LEU A 89 7.44 1.64 -13.29
C LEU A 89 6.53 1.13 -12.16
N ARG A 90 6.19 1.98 -11.19
CA ARG A 90 5.29 1.63 -10.07
C ARG A 90 3.87 1.39 -10.54
N GLU A 91 3.38 2.21 -11.48
CA GLU A 91 2.04 2.01 -12.05
C GLU A 91 1.96 0.69 -12.84
N ARG A 92 2.97 0.40 -13.68
CA ARG A 92 3.05 -0.87 -14.39
C ARG A 92 3.09 -2.07 -13.44
N ASN A 93 3.89 -2.03 -12.38
CA ASN A 93 3.95 -3.12 -11.40
C ASN A 93 2.61 -3.35 -10.70
N ARG A 94 1.85 -2.29 -10.42
CA ARG A 94 0.49 -2.42 -9.86
C ARG A 94 -0.45 -3.12 -10.84
N ASP A 95 -0.40 -2.74 -12.13
CA ASP A 95 -1.21 -3.38 -13.18
C ASP A 95 -0.83 -4.86 -13.38
N SER A 96 0.47 -5.19 -13.29
CA SER A 96 0.98 -6.56 -13.46
C SER A 96 0.61 -7.49 -12.32
N ASN A 97 0.54 -7.00 -11.06
CA ASN A 97 0.09 -7.82 -9.92
C ASN A 97 -1.39 -8.23 -9.98
N LEU A 98 -2.18 -7.65 -10.89
CA LEU A 98 -3.53 -8.14 -11.21
C LEU A 98 -3.53 -9.28 -12.25
N THR A 99 -2.43 -9.45 -12.99
CA THR A 99 -2.33 -10.41 -14.09
C THR A 99 -1.73 -11.75 -13.66
N ASP A 100 -0.91 -11.78 -12.60
CA ASP A 100 -0.20 -12.99 -12.16
C ASP A 100 -1.07 -14.02 -11.39
N SER A 101 -2.34 -13.69 -11.09
CA SER A 101 -3.26 -14.62 -10.40
C SER A 101 -3.90 -15.68 -11.32
N ARG A 102 -3.38 -15.89 -12.55
CA ARG A 102 -3.98 -16.80 -13.56
C ARG A 102 -2.98 -17.68 -14.32
N LEU A 103 -1.80 -17.96 -13.79
CA LEU A 103 -1.00 -19.06 -14.34
C LEU A 103 -1.49 -20.37 -13.70
N PRO A 104 -2.08 -21.33 -14.46
CA PRO A 104 -2.28 -22.66 -13.93
C PRO A 104 -0.90 -23.22 -13.57
N HIS A 105 -0.80 -23.75 -12.34
CA HIS A 105 0.33 -24.56 -11.91
C HIS A 105 0.55 -25.62 -12.99
N ARG A 106 1.66 -25.54 -13.72
CA ARG A 106 2.06 -26.61 -14.62
C ARG A 106 2.33 -27.83 -13.75
N ASP A 107 1.37 -28.73 -13.71
CA ASP A 107 1.57 -30.12 -13.32
C ASP A 107 2.67 -30.68 -14.22
N VAL A 108 3.82 -30.93 -13.62
CA VAL A 108 4.92 -31.67 -14.23
C VAL A 108 4.75 -33.11 -13.77
N SER A 109 4.26 -33.96 -14.68
CA SER A 109 4.35 -35.43 -14.57
C SER A 109 5.74 -35.93 -14.93
#